data_AF-A0A2P4PXI1-F1
#
_entry.id   AF-A0A2P4PXI1-F1
#
_cell.length_a   1.000
_cell.length_b   1.000
_cell.length_c   1.000
_cell.angle_alpha   90.00
_cell.angle_beta   90.00
_cell.angle_gamma   90.00
#
_symmetry.space_group_name_H-M   'P 1'
#
loop_
_entity.id
_entity.type
_entity.pdbx_description
1 polymer ?
#
loop_
_entity_poly.entity_id
_entity_poly.type
_entity_poly.pdbx_seq_one_letter_code
_entity_poly.pdbx_strand_id
1 'polypeptide(L)'
;KKKKKMSSEKFKEINVFIKIIDSSGCIIKKLNPDDRLSEIRKELESRNDIDDMLLFSKKKNDDEFGELKREDEEKFPLNEIITVENGLDTLYLKRIYWEFLNRQHKLDYGRIMSFDGIKI
;
A
#
# COMPACT_ATOMS: atom_id res chain seq x y z
N LYS A 1 -22.05 -28.83 -25.56
CA LYS A 1 -20.80 -28.18 -25.11
C LYS A 1 -20.91 -26.66 -25.29
N LYS A 2 -21.42 -25.92 -24.29
CA LYS A 2 -21.46 -24.45 -24.34
C LYS A 2 -20.07 -23.92 -23.93
N LYS A 3 -19.23 -23.58 -24.91
CA LYS A 3 -18.03 -22.75 -24.67
C LYS A 3 -18.54 -21.36 -24.32
N LYS A 4 -18.49 -21.02 -23.03
CA LYS A 4 -18.77 -19.68 -22.50
C LYS A 4 -17.75 -18.74 -23.16
N LYS A 5 -18.22 -17.86 -24.05
CA LYS A 5 -17.46 -16.69 -24.49
C LYS A 5 -17.15 -15.90 -23.22
N MET A 6 -15.91 -15.99 -22.73
CA MET A 6 -15.39 -14.99 -21.81
C MET A 6 -15.18 -13.75 -22.66
N SER A 7 -16.06 -12.77 -22.48
CA SER A 7 -15.92 -11.42 -23.00
C SER A 7 -14.50 -10.96 -22.68
N SER A 8 -13.75 -10.63 -23.73
CA SER A 8 -12.65 -9.69 -23.63
C SER A 8 -13.27 -8.32 -23.33
N GLU A 9 -13.72 -8.12 -22.09
CA GLU A 9 -14.00 -6.79 -21.58
C GLU A 9 -12.68 -6.04 -21.62
N LYS A 10 -12.64 -5.01 -22.46
CA LYS A 10 -11.51 -4.09 -22.54
C LYS A 10 -11.38 -3.45 -21.16
N PHE A 11 -10.44 -3.95 -20.37
CA PHE A 11 -10.07 -3.36 -19.09
C PHE A 11 -9.72 -1.89 -19.35
N LYS A 12 -10.47 -0.98 -18.75
CA LYS A 12 -10.17 0.45 -18.80
C LYS A 12 -9.06 0.70 -17.79
N GLU A 13 -7.81 0.55 -18.24
CA GLU A 13 -6.67 1.01 -17.45
C GLU A 13 -6.80 2.52 -17.23
N ILE A 14 -6.73 2.94 -15.98
CA ILE A 14 -6.75 4.35 -15.58
C ILE A 14 -5.35 4.76 -15.11
N ASN A 15 -5.04 6.06 -15.23
CA ASN A 15 -3.79 6.58 -14.68
C ASN A 15 -3.98 6.83 -13.18
N VAL A 16 -3.29 6.05 -12.36
CA VAL A 16 -3.30 6.16 -10.91
C VAL A 16 -2.01 6.81 -10.43
N PHE A 17 -2.16 7.81 -9.58
CA PHE A 17 -1.08 8.53 -8.92
C PHE A 17 -0.83 7.89 -7.56
N ILE A 18 0.28 7.18 -7.43
CA ILE A 18 0.69 6.54 -6.19
C ILE A 18 1.51 7.55 -5.40
N LYS A 19 1.01 7.99 -4.24
CA LYS A 19 1.69 8.89 -3.31
C LYS A 19 2.09 8.12 -2.06
N ILE A 20 3.33 8.27 -1.62
CA ILE A 20 3.79 7.69 -0.35
C ILE A 20 3.62 8.77 0.73
N ILE A 21 2.92 8.44 1.81
CA ILE A 21 2.79 9.31 2.99
C ILE A 21 4.20 9.54 3.54
N ASP A 22 4.54 10.80 3.84
CA ASP A 22 5.88 11.26 4.22
C ASP A 22 6.94 11.31 3.10
N SER A 23 6.55 11.08 1.83
CA SER A 23 7.42 11.32 0.68
C SER A 23 6.90 12.44 -0.20
N SER A 24 7.81 13.24 -0.76
CA SER A 24 7.48 14.25 -1.77
C SER A 24 7.32 13.67 -3.18
N GLY A 25 7.63 12.39 -3.37
CA GLY A 25 7.53 11.71 -4.66
C GLY A 25 6.12 11.19 -4.96
N CYS A 26 5.77 11.14 -6.25
CA CYS A 26 4.62 10.40 -6.74
C CYS A 26 5.03 9.53 -7.93
N ILE A 27 4.40 8.37 -8.05
CA ILE A 27 4.59 7.43 -9.16
C ILE A 27 3.29 7.41 -9.96
N ILE A 28 3.38 7.50 -11.28
CA ILE A 28 2.21 7.43 -12.14
C ILE A 28 2.19 6.05 -12.78
N LYS A 29 1.12 5.30 -12.59
CA LYS A 29 0.96 3.97 -13.17
C LYS A 29 -0.39 3.80 -13.84
N LYS A 30 -0.41 3.05 -14.93
CA LYS A 30 -1.65 2.55 -15.50
C LYS A 30 -2.03 1.29 -14.75
N LEU A 31 -3.17 1.33 -14.06
CA LEU A 31 -3.69 0.21 -13.31
C LEU A 31 -5.15 -0.01 -13.70
N ASN A 32 -5.60 -1.24 -13.61
CA ASN A 32 -7.00 -1.57 -13.78
C ASN A 32 -7.76 -1.35 -12.45
N PRO A 33 -8.80 -0.51 -12.41
CA PRO A 33 -9.55 -0.25 -11.18
C PRO A 33 -10.30 -1.49 -10.67
N ASP A 34 -10.60 -2.45 -11.54
CA ASP A 34 -11.27 -3.71 -11.19
C ASP A 34 -10.30 -4.78 -10.67
N ASP A 35 -8.98 -4.57 -10.80
CA ASP A 35 -8.01 -5.52 -10.29
C ASP A 35 -7.92 -5.44 -8.76
N ARG A 36 -7.66 -6.62 -8.18
CA ARG A 36 -7.42 -6.75 -6.75
C ARG A 36 -6.07 -6.14 -6.39
N LEU A 37 -6.00 -5.56 -5.19
CA LEU A 37 -4.77 -4.94 -4.69
C LEU A 37 -3.61 -5.92 -4.61
N SER A 38 -3.90 -7.19 -4.27
CA SER A 38 -2.90 -8.27 -4.28
C SER A 38 -2.24 -8.50 -5.64
N GLU A 39 -2.98 -8.36 -6.75
CA GLU A 39 -2.44 -8.50 -8.11
C GLU A 39 -1.65 -7.25 -8.51
N ILE A 40 -2.21 -6.06 -8.23
CA ILE A 40 -1.55 -4.77 -8.44
C ILE A 40 -0.23 -4.70 -7.70
N ARG A 41 -0.21 -5.22 -6.46
CA ARG A 41 1.00 -5.31 -5.66
C ARG A 41 2.10 -6.10 -6.35
N LYS A 42 1.79 -7.30 -6.83
CA LYS A 42 2.76 -8.13 -7.57
C LYS A 42 3.28 -7.40 -8.81
N GLU A 43 2.41 -6.67 -9.51
CA GLU A 43 2.84 -5.87 -10.66
C GLU A 43 3.80 -4.75 -10.25
N LEU A 44 3.48 -4.00 -9.20
CA LEU A 44 4.31 -2.89 -8.72
C LEU A 44 5.65 -3.38 -8.14
N GLU A 45 5.66 -4.50 -7.42
CA GLU A 45 6.88 -5.15 -6.90
C GLU A 45 7.76 -5.68 -8.05
N SER A 46 7.15 -6.27 -9.08
CA SER A 46 7.91 -6.77 -10.25
C SER A 46 8.68 -5.67 -10.99
N ARG A 47 8.22 -4.42 -10.87
CA ARG A 47 8.83 -3.24 -11.47
C ARG A 47 9.67 -2.42 -10.48
N ASN A 48 9.79 -2.92 -9.25
CA ASN A 48 10.53 -2.26 -8.16
C ASN A 48 9.99 -0.84 -7.85
N ASP A 49 8.70 -0.60 -8.09
CA ASP A 49 8.02 0.66 -7.81
C ASP A 49 7.61 0.77 -6.33
N ILE A 50 7.32 -0.38 -5.68
CA ILE A 50 6.99 -0.49 -4.26
C ILE A 50 7.79 -1.60 -3.60
N ASP A 51 8.01 -1.46 -2.30
CA ASP A 51 8.65 -2.46 -1.44
C ASP A 51 7.66 -3.06 -0.45
N ASP A 52 8.08 -4.15 0.20
CA ASP A 52 7.33 -4.80 1.28
C ASP A 52 7.07 -3.92 2.52
N MET A 53 7.77 -2.78 2.62
CA MET A 53 7.56 -1.82 3.71
C MET A 53 6.38 -0.88 3.49
N LEU A 54 5.75 -0.92 2.32
CA LEU A 54 4.62 -0.06 1.95
C LEU A 54 3.31 -0.83 2.06
N LEU A 55 2.34 -0.27 2.77
CA LEU A 55 0.95 -0.73 2.80
C LEU A 55 0.06 0.18 1.98
N PHE A 56 -0.95 -0.39 1.33
CA PHE A 56 -2.03 0.41 0.77
C PHE A 56 -2.75 1.15 1.88
N SER A 57 -3.06 2.40 1.60
CA SER A 57 -3.75 3.28 2.51
C SER A 57 -4.82 4.07 1.78
N LYS A 58 -5.92 4.32 2.49
CA LYS A 58 -7.05 5.11 1.99
C LYS A 58 -7.11 6.42 2.77
N LYS A 59 -7.14 7.55 2.07
CA LYS A 59 -7.41 8.84 2.69
C LYS A 59 -8.87 8.87 3.15
N LYS A 60 -9.11 9.13 4.44
CA LYS A 60 -10.44 9.25 5.03
C LYS A 60 -10.81 10.72 5.24
N ASN A 61 -9.87 11.52 5.75
CA ASN A 61 -9.95 12.98 5.90
C ASN A 61 -8.57 13.60 5.57
N ASP A 62 -8.42 14.93 5.66
CA ASP A 62 -7.15 15.61 5.32
C ASP A 62 -5.93 15.10 6.10
N ASP A 63 -6.10 14.70 7.36
CA ASP A 63 -5.03 14.17 8.20
C ASP A 63 -5.22 12.68 8.59
N GLU A 64 -6.33 12.05 8.20
CA GLU A 64 -6.68 10.71 8.67
C GLU A 64 -6.58 9.69 7.53
N PHE A 65 -5.65 8.74 7.68
CA PHE A 65 -5.38 7.67 6.71
C PHE A 65 -5.71 6.30 7.31
N GLY A 66 -6.55 5.53 6.62
CA GLY A 66 -6.83 4.14 6.95
C GLY A 66 -5.76 3.23 6.36
N GLU A 67 -5.24 2.29 7.15
CA GLU A 67 -4.25 1.30 6.71
C GLU A 67 -4.96 0.02 6.30
N LEU A 68 -4.60 -0.52 5.13
CA LEU A 68 -5.08 -1.81 4.69
C LEU A 68 -4.06 -2.89 5.05
N LYS A 69 -4.51 -3.94 5.74
CA LYS A 69 -3.68 -5.11 6.02
C LYS A 69 -3.49 -5.93 4.74
N ARG A 70 -2.34 -6.60 4.66
CA ARG A 70 -1.98 -7.50 3.54
C ARG A 70 -3.02 -8.60 3.29
N GLU A 71 -3.57 -9.15 4.37
CA GLU A 71 -4.57 -10.22 4.33
C GLU A 71 -5.87 -9.79 3.63
N ASP A 72 -6.15 -8.49 3.62
CA ASP A 72 -7.35 -7.93 3.01
C ASP A 72 -7.12 -7.48 1.56
N GLU A 73 -5.87 -7.36 1.10
CA GLU A 73 -5.53 -6.99 -0.29
C GLU A 73 -6.11 -7.97 -1.34
N GLU A 74 -6.41 -9.21 -0.96
CA GLU A 74 -7.05 -10.19 -1.84
C GLU A 74 -8.56 -9.94 -2.02
N LYS A 75 -9.19 -9.24 -1.07
CA LYS A 75 -10.64 -9.01 -1.05
C LYS A 75 -11.02 -7.67 -1.70
N PHE A 76 -10.15 -6.67 -1.59
CA PHE A 76 -10.43 -5.32 -2.02
C PHE A 76 -9.93 -5.03 -3.45
N PRO A 77 -10.79 -4.53 -4.35
CA PRO A 77 -10.37 -4.00 -5.64
C PRO A 77 -9.79 -2.57 -5.49
N LEU A 78 -8.99 -2.15 -6.46
CA LEU A 78 -8.35 -0.83 -6.46
C LEU A 78 -9.33 0.33 -6.37
N ASN A 79 -10.44 0.24 -7.12
CA ASN A 79 -11.51 1.25 -7.14
C ASN A 79 -12.03 1.61 -5.73
N GLU A 80 -12.02 0.67 -4.79
CA GLU A 80 -12.49 0.94 -3.44
C GLU A 80 -11.51 1.74 -2.57
N ILE A 81 -10.23 1.79 -2.93
CA ILE A 81 -9.18 2.48 -2.16
C ILE A 81 -8.76 3.80 -2.80
N ILE A 82 -8.78 3.90 -4.12
CA ILE A 82 -8.42 5.13 -4.82
C ILE A 82 -9.31 6.30 -4.37
N THR A 83 -8.69 7.48 -4.29
CA THR A 83 -9.36 8.73 -3.95
C THR A 83 -9.16 9.71 -5.09
N VAL A 84 -10.25 10.30 -5.58
CA VAL A 84 -10.19 11.30 -6.64
C VAL A 84 -9.85 12.66 -6.02
N GLU A 85 -8.61 13.11 -6.19
CA GLU A 85 -8.13 14.40 -5.70
C GLU A 85 -7.85 15.32 -6.91
N ASN A 86 -8.58 16.43 -7.02
CA ASN A 86 -8.48 17.36 -8.17
C ASN A 86 -8.66 16.70 -9.55
N GLY A 87 -9.51 15.66 -9.63
CA GLY A 87 -9.75 14.90 -10.87
C GLY A 87 -8.67 13.86 -11.19
N LEU A 88 -7.77 13.57 -10.24
CA LEU A 88 -6.73 12.56 -10.37
C LEU A 88 -7.02 11.39 -9.43
N ASP A 89 -7.05 10.17 -9.98
CA ASP A 89 -7.15 8.94 -9.20
C ASP A 89 -5.86 8.73 -8.41
N THR A 90 -5.92 8.96 -7.10
CA THR A 90 -4.75 8.91 -6.22
C THR A 90 -4.84 7.71 -5.28
N LEU A 91 -3.77 6.94 -5.22
CA LEU A 91 -3.57 5.83 -4.29
C LEU A 91 -2.52 6.23 -3.27
N TYR A 92 -2.82 6.08 -1.98
CA TYR A 92 -1.86 6.38 -0.93
C TYR A 92 -1.18 5.10 -0.45
N LEU A 93 0.12 5.21 -0.18
CA LEU A 93 0.91 4.16 0.44
C LEU A 93 1.46 4.68 1.75
N LYS A 94 1.29 3.92 2.83
CA LYS A 94 1.90 4.23 4.12
C LYS A 94 3.15 3.38 4.31
N ARG A 95 4.25 3.99 4.74
CA ARG A 95 5.45 3.27 5.10
C ARG A 95 5.39 2.82 6.56
N ILE A 96 5.56 1.52 6.79
CA ILE A 96 5.63 0.99 8.15
C ILE A 96 7.08 1.10 8.65
N TYR A 97 7.47 2.29 9.10
CA TYR A 97 8.79 2.49 9.69
C TYR A 97 8.98 1.70 10.98
N TRP A 98 7.96 1.63 11.83
CA TRP A 98 8.10 1.10 13.19
C TRP A 98 8.38 -0.41 13.20
N GLU A 99 7.59 -1.23 12.51
CA GLU A 99 7.84 -2.69 12.44
C GLU A 99 9.18 -3.00 11.76
N PHE A 100 9.54 -2.25 10.73
CA PHE A 100 10.80 -2.46 10.02
C PHE A 100 12.02 -2.10 10.89
N LEU A 101 12.03 -0.92 11.50
CA LEU A 101 13.09 -0.50 12.42
C LEU A 101 13.19 -1.45 13.61
N ASN A 102 12.06 -1.91 14.12
CA ASN A 102 12.03 -2.84 15.24
C ASN A 102 12.56 -4.23 14.86
N ARG A 103 12.22 -4.76 13.68
CA ARG A 103 12.82 -6.02 13.16
C ARG A 103 14.31 -5.88 12.90
N GLN A 104 14.75 -4.76 12.31
CA GLN A 104 16.16 -4.56 11.94
C GLN A 104 17.05 -4.30 13.17
N HIS A 105 16.57 -3.52 14.13
CA HIS A 105 17.38 -3.06 15.26
C HIS A 105 16.99 -3.67 16.61
N LYS A 106 16.00 -4.58 16.65
CA LYS A 106 15.47 -5.21 17.88
C LYS A 106 15.22 -4.17 18.98
N LEU A 107 14.58 -3.05 18.62
CA LEU A 107 14.41 -1.90 19.51
C LEU A 107 13.48 -2.20 20.70
N ASP A 108 12.67 -3.26 20.63
CA ASP A 108 11.96 -3.82 21.78
C ASP A 108 12.91 -4.25 22.92
N TYR A 109 14.19 -4.48 22.63
CA TYR A 109 15.20 -4.95 23.59
C TYR A 109 15.98 -3.80 24.27
N GLY A 110 15.35 -2.63 24.38
CA GLY A 110 16.00 -1.37 24.77
C GLY A 110 15.66 -0.81 26.14
N ARG A 111 15.24 -1.62 27.12
CA ARG A 111 15.28 -1.29 28.57
C ARG A 111 14.88 -2.50 29.41
N ILE A 112 15.80 -3.44 29.61
CA ILE A 112 15.76 -4.20 30.85
C ILE A 112 16.22 -3.20 31.93
N MET A 113 15.28 -2.65 32.70
CA MET A 113 15.64 -2.07 33.99
C MET A 113 16.17 -3.23 34.84
N SER A 114 17.47 -3.48 34.77
CA SER A 114 18.14 -4.17 35.86
C SER A 114 17.88 -3.36 37.13
N PHE A 115 17.50 -4.01 38.22
CA PHE A 115 17.20 -3.39 39.52
C PHE A 115 18.38 -2.58 40.10
N ASP A 116 19.55 -2.65 39.48
CA ASP A 116 20.80 -2.00 39.89
C ASP A 116 21.07 -0.62 39.24
N GLY A 117 20.12 -0.09 38.45
CA GLY A 117 20.25 1.24 37.83
C GLY A 117 21.18 1.28 36.62
N ILE A 118 21.14 2.41 35.89
CA ILE A 118 21.99 2.67 34.72
C ILE A 118 23.35 3.15 35.23
N LYS A 119 24.42 2.36 35.04
CA LYS A 119 25.79 2.87 35.09
C LYS A 119 26.17 3.40 33.71
N ILE A 120 26.42 4.70 33.65
CA ILE A 120 27.01 5.43 32.51
C ILE A 120 28.53 5.40 32.68
#